data_AF-A0A7C2WJC7-F1
#
_entry.id   AF-A0A7C2WJC7-F1
#
_cell.length_a   1.000
_cell.length_b   1.000
_cell.length_c   1.000
_cell.angle_alpha   90.00
_cell.angle_beta   90.00
_cell.angle_gamma   90.00
#
_symmetry.space_group_name_H-M   'P 1'
#
loop_
_entity.id
_entity.type
_entity.pdbx_description
1 polymer ?
#
loop_
_entity_poly.entity_id
_entity_poly.type
_entity_poly.pdbx_seq_one_letter_code
_entity_poly.pdbx_strand_id
1 'polypeptide(L)'
;MRFTKNLWFYIALAGAPVIILIVWELTHVEFLLHLAAIPLEVLLAIFIVERFLDERYKKEQRKHLMFIKSYLFRSQMRNLFITNFEALKSPSFTMSRIRDSSLEELKQMRKDANTLEYKSLEAMEPVITEYVEAEAVWHQFREWAVDYDFEDIFTDMIYILHFIYDVKLFKEKNYGRLFVHEAEKRPQLMEKVNKVLGDGIQKFLDYTIELKEQEPQMFHDLISDYELSSQIRSDAMSTDGTI
;
A
#
# COMPACT_ATOMS: atom_id res chain seq x y z
N MET A 1 -9.16 2.10 -17.79
CA MET A 1 -10.54 2.40 -18.27
C MET A 1 -10.56 3.08 -19.67
N ARG A 2 -10.15 2.38 -20.75
CA ARG A 2 -10.12 2.91 -22.15
C ARG A 2 -11.23 2.37 -23.07
N PHE A 3 -11.96 1.33 -22.66
CA PHE A 3 -12.99 0.64 -23.45
C PHE A 3 -14.17 1.55 -23.87
N THR A 4 -14.50 2.57 -23.09
CA THR A 4 -15.69 3.38 -23.31
C THR A 4 -15.52 4.45 -24.39
N LYS A 5 -14.29 4.86 -24.72
CA LYS A 5 -14.07 5.95 -25.69
C LYS A 5 -14.25 5.54 -27.15
N ASN A 6 -14.12 4.24 -27.47
CA ASN A 6 -14.20 3.72 -28.84
C ASN A 6 -15.21 2.57 -28.99
N LEU A 7 -16.23 2.50 -28.14
CA LEU A 7 -17.22 1.41 -28.15
C LEU A 7 -17.83 1.19 -29.54
N TRP A 8 -18.08 2.27 -30.29
CA TRP A 8 -18.59 2.20 -31.66
C TRP A 8 -17.65 1.44 -32.62
N PHE A 9 -16.33 1.60 -32.46
CA PHE A 9 -15.34 0.90 -33.27
C PHE A 9 -15.38 -0.61 -33.04
N TYR A 10 -15.46 -1.07 -31.78
CA TYR A 10 -15.60 -2.49 -31.47
C TYR A 10 -16.94 -3.06 -31.94
N ILE A 11 -18.04 -2.30 -31.79
CA ILE A 11 -19.36 -2.70 -32.31
C ILE A 11 -19.32 -2.86 -33.84
N ALA A 12 -18.68 -1.92 -34.54
CA ALA A 12 -18.51 -2.00 -35.99
C ALA A 12 -17.64 -3.18 -36.41
N LEU A 13 -16.50 -3.42 -35.74
CA LEU A 13 -15.61 -4.55 -36.03
C LEU A 13 -16.25 -5.91 -35.72
N ALA A 14 -17.07 -6.00 -34.68
CA ALA A 14 -17.79 -7.22 -34.33
C ALA A 14 -19.01 -7.46 -35.23
N GLY A 15 -19.68 -6.38 -35.66
CA GLY A 15 -20.83 -6.45 -36.57
C GLY A 15 -20.44 -6.74 -38.02
N ALA A 16 -19.28 -6.29 -38.48
CA ALA A 16 -18.84 -6.47 -39.87
C ALA A 16 -18.74 -7.97 -40.29
N PRO A 17 -18.11 -8.88 -39.51
CA PRO A 17 -18.11 -10.32 -39.80
C PRO A 17 -19.52 -10.89 -39.91
N VAL A 18 -20.43 -10.51 -39.02
CA VAL A 18 -21.81 -11.01 -39.02
C VAL A 18 -22.53 -10.61 -40.31
N ILE A 19 -22.38 -9.35 -40.73
CA ILE A 19 -22.97 -8.86 -41.98
C ILE A 19 -22.35 -9.58 -43.18
N ILE A 20 -21.02 -9.73 -43.20
CA ILE A 20 -20.31 -10.41 -44.30
C ILE A 20 -20.73 -11.89 -44.39
N LEU A 21 -20.91 -12.58 -43.26
CA LEU A 21 -21.39 -13.95 -43.20
C LEU A 21 -22.84 -14.09 -43.68
N ILE A 22 -23.72 -13.13 -43.36
CA ILE A 22 -25.10 -13.10 -43.89
C ILE A 22 -25.08 -12.94 -45.41
N VAL A 23 -24.24 -12.05 -45.95
CA VAL A 23 -24.10 -11.87 -47.40
C VAL A 23 -23.51 -13.12 -48.05
N TRP A 24 -22.57 -13.79 -47.39
CA TRP A 24 -22.05 -15.08 -47.85
C TRP A 24 -23.15 -16.14 -47.95
N GLU A 25 -23.98 -16.32 -46.91
CA GLU A 25 -25.09 -17.29 -46.93
C GLU A 25 -26.04 -17.04 -48.11
N LEU A 26 -26.25 -15.78 -48.49
CA LEU A 26 -27.12 -15.39 -49.60
C LEU A 26 -26.47 -15.53 -50.99
N THR A 27 -25.15 -15.41 -51.09
CA THR A 27 -24.43 -15.29 -52.38
C THR A 27 -23.47 -16.44 -52.68
N HIS A 28 -23.11 -17.24 -51.69
CA HIS A 28 -22.17 -18.37 -51.75
C HIS A 28 -20.78 -18.02 -52.31
N VAL A 29 -20.39 -16.75 -52.25
CA VAL A 29 -19.07 -16.29 -52.72
C VAL A 29 -18.01 -16.59 -51.66
N GLU A 30 -17.18 -17.62 -51.86
CA GLU A 30 -16.17 -18.09 -50.89
C GLU A 30 -15.22 -17.00 -50.37
N PHE A 31 -14.90 -15.99 -51.19
CA PHE A 31 -14.08 -14.84 -50.80
C PHE A 31 -14.61 -14.11 -49.55
N LEU A 32 -15.93 -14.11 -49.33
CA LEU A 32 -16.56 -13.44 -48.19
C LEU A 32 -16.20 -14.09 -46.85
N LEU A 33 -15.90 -15.39 -46.81
CA LEU A 33 -15.42 -16.05 -45.59
C LEU A 33 -14.05 -15.50 -45.16
N HIS A 34 -13.14 -15.30 -46.11
CA HIS A 34 -11.85 -14.66 -45.84
C HIS A 34 -12.02 -13.19 -45.44
N LEU A 35 -12.96 -12.49 -46.07
CA LEU A 35 -13.27 -11.10 -45.71
C LEU A 35 -13.86 -10.98 -44.30
N ALA A 36 -14.66 -11.94 -43.85
CA ALA A 36 -15.23 -11.99 -42.49
C ALA A 36 -14.17 -12.30 -41.42
N ALA A 37 -13.10 -13.02 -41.78
CA ALA A 37 -12.00 -13.31 -40.86
C ALA A 37 -11.16 -12.07 -40.53
N ILE A 38 -10.99 -11.14 -41.48
CA ILE A 38 -10.13 -9.96 -41.30
C ILE A 38 -10.55 -9.10 -40.09
N PRO A 39 -11.82 -8.69 -39.89
CA PRO A 39 -12.20 -7.94 -38.69
C PRO A 39 -12.03 -8.74 -37.38
N LEU A 40 -12.19 -10.08 -37.42
CA LEU A 40 -11.96 -10.94 -36.26
C LEU A 40 -10.47 -11.00 -35.88
N GLU A 41 -9.58 -11.10 -36.87
CA GLU A 41 -8.13 -11.06 -36.67
C GLU A 41 -7.68 -9.71 -36.09
N VAL A 42 -8.25 -8.61 -36.59
CA VAL A 42 -7.96 -7.27 -36.06
C VAL A 42 -8.45 -7.13 -34.62
N LEU A 43 -9.66 -7.62 -34.29
CA LEU A 43 -10.14 -7.66 -32.90
C LEU A 43 -9.20 -8.44 -31.98
N LEU A 44 -8.75 -9.61 -32.43
CA LEU A 44 -7.81 -10.45 -31.68
C LEU A 44 -6.48 -9.73 -31.43
N ALA A 45 -5.92 -9.09 -32.46
CA ALA A 45 -4.67 -8.33 -32.34
C ALA A 45 -4.80 -7.16 -31.37
N ILE A 46 -5.88 -6.38 -31.45
CA ILE A 46 -6.16 -5.26 -30.54
C ILE A 46 -6.27 -5.78 -29.10
N PHE A 47 -7.03 -6.85 -28.87
CA PHE A 47 -7.19 -7.43 -27.55
C PHE A 47 -5.86 -7.89 -26.95
N ILE A 48 -5.00 -8.56 -27.73
CA ILE A 48 -3.68 -9.01 -27.28
C ILE A 48 -2.78 -7.82 -26.95
N VAL A 49 -2.74 -6.81 -27.82
CA VAL A 49 -1.92 -5.60 -27.60
C VAL A 49 -2.40 -4.82 -26.37
N GLU A 50 -3.70 -4.63 -26.21
CA GLU A 50 -4.27 -3.96 -25.05
C GLU A 50 -3.95 -4.70 -23.75
N ARG A 51 -4.12 -6.02 -23.74
CA ARG A 51 -3.80 -6.84 -22.58
C ARG A 51 -2.31 -6.75 -22.22
N PHE A 52 -1.43 -6.83 -23.21
CA PHE A 52 0.01 -6.74 -22.99
C PHE A 52 0.45 -5.35 -22.50
N LEU A 53 -0.15 -4.29 -23.05
CA LEU A 53 0.08 -2.92 -22.59
C LEU A 53 -0.43 -2.71 -21.16
N ASP A 54 -1.60 -3.26 -20.81
CA ASP A 54 -2.16 -3.18 -19.46
C ASP A 54 -1.29 -3.93 -18.43
N GLU A 55 -0.79 -5.12 -18.77
CA GLU A 55 0.15 -5.86 -17.93
C GLU A 55 1.48 -5.12 -17.73
N ARG A 56 2.03 -4.52 -18.79
CA ARG A 56 3.24 -3.69 -18.69
C ARG A 56 3.00 -2.45 -17.85
N TYR A 57 1.89 -1.75 -18.08
CA TYR A 57 1.53 -0.55 -17.33
C TYR A 57 1.39 -0.85 -15.84
N LYS A 58 0.68 -1.93 -15.48
CA LYS A 58 0.59 -2.41 -14.09
C LYS A 58 1.95 -2.75 -13.50
N LYS A 59 2.84 -3.36 -14.28
CA LYS A 59 4.21 -3.67 -13.83
C LYS A 59 5.04 -2.42 -13.58
N GLU A 60 4.96 -1.42 -14.46
CA GLU A 60 5.65 -0.13 -14.31
C GLU A 60 5.11 0.65 -13.11
N GLN A 61 3.79 0.73 -12.96
CA GLN A 61 3.14 1.34 -11.80
C GLN A 61 3.57 0.67 -10.49
N ARG A 62 3.60 -0.66 -10.42
CA ARG A 62 4.09 -1.39 -9.23
C ARG A 62 5.54 -1.04 -8.90
N LYS A 63 6.41 -0.93 -9.91
CA LYS A 63 7.80 -0.50 -9.71
C LYS A 63 7.87 0.93 -9.19
N HIS A 64 7.13 1.87 -9.75
CA HIS A 64 7.07 3.25 -9.25
C HIS A 64 6.60 3.29 -7.80
N LEU A 65 5.53 2.56 -7.47
CA LEU A 65 5.03 2.45 -6.11
C LEU A 65 6.09 1.90 -5.15
N MET A 66 6.83 0.87 -5.56
CA MET A 66 7.90 0.30 -4.76
C MET A 66 8.96 1.36 -4.43
N PHE A 67 9.44 2.13 -5.41
CA PHE A 67 10.43 3.19 -5.17
C PHE A 67 9.89 4.33 -4.29
N ILE A 68 8.64 4.74 -4.52
CA ILE A 68 7.96 5.76 -3.72
C ILE A 68 7.88 5.29 -2.26
N LYS A 69 7.40 4.05 -2.02
CA LYS A 69 7.37 3.44 -0.69
C LYS A 69 8.77 3.37 -0.07
N SER A 70 9.80 2.99 -0.81
CA SER A 70 11.18 2.91 -0.29
C SER A 70 11.65 4.26 0.21
N TYR A 71 11.45 5.30 -0.59
CA TYR A 71 11.86 6.66 -0.24
C TYR A 71 11.17 7.13 1.05
N LEU A 72 9.87 6.88 1.19
CA LEU A 72 9.07 7.39 2.30
C LEU A 72 9.30 6.61 3.58
N PHE A 73 9.37 5.28 3.48
CA PHE A 73 9.71 4.43 4.62
C PHE A 73 11.14 4.67 5.07
N ARG A 74 12.06 4.95 4.15
CA ARG A 74 13.43 5.30 4.52
C ARG A 74 13.52 6.70 5.12
N SER A 75 12.71 7.68 4.74
CA SER A 75 12.87 9.06 5.24
C SER A 75 11.78 9.46 6.24
N GLN A 76 10.61 9.84 5.75
CA GLN A 76 9.60 10.57 6.49
C GLN A 76 8.80 9.72 7.47
N MET A 77 8.68 8.41 7.24
CA MET A 77 7.91 7.50 8.10
C MET A 77 8.78 6.68 9.06
N ARG A 78 10.10 6.93 9.07
CA ARG A 78 11.05 6.10 9.82
C ARG A 78 10.73 6.08 11.31
N ASN A 79 10.54 7.27 11.90
CA ASN A 79 10.24 7.42 13.34
C ASN A 79 8.91 6.77 13.70
N LEU A 80 7.90 6.90 12.83
CA LEU A 80 6.60 6.26 13.02
C LEU A 80 6.74 4.75 13.22
N PHE A 81 7.44 4.05 12.33
CA PHE A 81 7.59 2.60 12.44
C PHE A 81 8.50 2.23 13.61
N ILE A 82 9.62 2.92 13.84
CA ILE A 82 10.49 2.66 15.01
C ILE A 82 9.69 2.78 16.30
N THR A 83 9.00 3.89 16.51
CA THR A 83 8.16 4.14 17.69
C THR A 83 7.06 3.09 17.82
N ASN A 84 6.43 2.66 16.72
CA ASN A 84 5.41 1.62 16.73
C ASN A 84 5.97 0.26 17.16
N PHE A 85 7.09 -0.18 16.57
CA PHE A 85 7.74 -1.44 16.94
C PHE A 85 8.23 -1.43 18.39
N GLU A 86 8.77 -0.30 18.87
CA GLU A 86 9.22 -0.13 20.27
C GLU A 86 8.06 -0.16 21.27
N ALA A 87 6.84 0.21 20.86
CA ALA A 87 5.65 0.17 21.71
C ALA A 87 5.05 -1.24 21.89
N LEU A 88 5.46 -2.22 21.07
CA LEU A 88 4.96 -3.59 21.15
C LEU A 88 5.50 -4.33 22.37
N LYS A 89 4.61 -5.08 23.03
CA LYS A 89 4.94 -6.08 24.05
C LYS A 89 5.13 -7.45 23.43
N SER A 90 4.24 -7.82 22.50
CA SER A 90 4.28 -9.09 21.79
C SER A 90 3.58 -8.97 20.43
N PRO A 91 4.09 -9.61 19.36
CA PRO A 91 5.38 -10.28 19.25
C PRO A 91 6.53 -9.27 19.21
N SER A 92 7.72 -9.67 19.68
CA SER A 92 8.92 -8.82 19.60
C SER A 92 9.48 -8.83 18.17
N PHE A 93 9.18 -7.78 17.42
CA PHE A 93 9.73 -7.52 16.09
C PHE A 93 10.80 -6.43 16.17
N THR A 94 12.05 -6.83 16.33
CA THR A 94 13.18 -5.88 16.26
C THR A 94 13.67 -5.77 14.82
N MET A 95 14.24 -4.62 14.46
CA MET A 95 14.82 -4.41 13.12
C MET A 95 15.92 -5.43 12.80
N SER A 96 16.75 -5.79 13.79
CA SER A 96 17.74 -6.86 13.68
C SER A 96 17.13 -8.22 13.35
N ARG A 97 16.02 -8.57 14.02
CA ARG A 97 15.31 -9.82 13.75
C ARG A 97 14.74 -9.81 12.33
N ILE A 98 14.17 -8.69 11.87
CA ILE A 98 13.68 -8.56 10.49
C ILE A 98 14.81 -8.73 9.48
N ARG A 99 15.97 -8.08 9.71
CA ARG A 99 17.15 -8.16 8.82
C ARG A 99 17.61 -9.60 8.62
N ASP A 100 17.82 -10.30 9.74
CA ASP A 100 18.49 -11.60 9.79
C ASP A 100 17.54 -12.78 9.46
N SER A 101 16.23 -12.54 9.43
CA SER A 101 15.21 -13.56 9.14
C SER A 101 15.22 -14.01 7.69
N SER A 102 15.01 -15.29 7.45
CA SER A 102 14.65 -15.83 6.13
C SER A 102 13.29 -15.28 5.66
N LEU A 103 13.00 -15.46 4.37
CA LEU A 103 11.72 -15.06 3.79
C LEU A 103 10.52 -15.75 4.47
N GLU A 104 10.64 -17.04 4.78
CA GLU A 104 9.56 -17.78 5.45
C GLU A 104 9.37 -17.33 6.90
N GLU A 105 10.44 -16.97 7.60
CA GLU A 105 10.35 -16.36 8.93
C GLU A 105 9.67 -14.98 8.88
N LEU A 106 9.96 -14.15 7.87
CA LEU A 106 9.25 -12.88 7.68
C LEU A 106 7.76 -13.09 7.40
N LYS A 107 7.41 -14.07 6.56
CA LYS A 107 6.00 -14.45 6.32
C LYS A 107 5.33 -14.92 7.60
N GLN A 108 6.05 -15.63 8.48
CA GLN A 108 5.53 -16.02 9.78
C GLN A 108 5.33 -14.80 10.70
N MET A 109 6.31 -13.89 10.78
CA MET A 109 6.15 -12.63 11.53
C MET A 109 4.95 -11.83 11.07
N ARG A 110 4.70 -11.77 9.76
CA ARG A 110 3.53 -11.10 9.20
C ARG A 110 2.21 -11.73 9.65
N LYS A 111 2.16 -13.05 9.81
CA LYS A 111 1.00 -13.76 10.38
C LYS A 111 0.86 -13.48 11.87
N ASP A 112 1.96 -13.47 12.61
CA ASP A 112 1.99 -13.18 14.05
C ASP A 112 1.53 -11.74 14.33
N ALA A 113 1.74 -10.82 13.38
CA ALA A 113 1.26 -9.43 13.45
C ALA A 113 -0.28 -9.28 13.38
N ASN A 114 -1.04 -10.38 13.29
CA ASN A 114 -2.50 -10.36 13.46
C ASN A 114 -2.92 -10.33 14.94
N THR A 115 -2.01 -10.64 15.87
CA THR A 115 -2.28 -10.72 17.32
C THR A 115 -1.31 -9.84 18.09
N LEU A 116 -1.25 -8.55 17.73
CA LEU A 116 -0.37 -7.57 18.37
C LEU A 116 -0.89 -7.17 19.76
N GLU A 117 0.03 -7.04 20.71
CA GLU A 117 -0.21 -6.49 22.04
C GLU A 117 0.78 -5.36 22.31
N TYR A 118 0.29 -4.18 22.67
CA TYR A 118 1.10 -3.03 23.08
C TYR A 118 1.47 -3.11 24.57
N LYS A 119 2.59 -2.49 24.95
CA LYS A 119 3.10 -2.49 26.33
C LYS A 119 2.10 -1.88 27.34
N SER A 120 1.48 -0.79 26.96
CA SER A 120 0.42 -0.12 27.70
C SER A 120 -0.33 0.84 26.77
N LEU A 121 -1.44 1.43 27.24
CA LEU A 121 -2.14 2.47 26.49
C LEU A 121 -1.24 3.68 26.26
N GLU A 122 -0.49 4.09 27.28
CA GLU A 122 0.43 5.22 27.22
C GLU A 122 1.55 4.99 26.20
N ALA A 123 1.98 3.75 26.01
CA ALA A 123 2.97 3.39 24.99
C ALA A 123 2.44 3.57 23.56
N MET A 124 1.12 3.57 23.35
CA MET A 124 0.50 3.78 22.04
C MET A 124 0.44 5.27 21.67
N GLU A 125 0.41 6.18 22.66
CA GLU A 125 0.25 7.61 22.41
C GLU A 125 1.40 8.23 21.58
N PRO A 126 2.69 7.92 21.83
CA PRO A 126 3.77 8.36 20.97
C PRO A 126 3.59 7.89 19.52
N VAL A 127 3.11 6.65 19.32
CA VAL A 127 2.84 6.13 17.97
C VAL A 127 1.76 6.96 17.29
N ILE A 128 0.65 7.24 17.98
CA ILE A 128 -0.43 8.08 17.47
C ILE A 128 0.09 9.48 17.11
N THR A 129 0.99 10.02 17.91
CA THR A 129 1.60 11.34 17.67
C THR A 129 2.42 11.33 16.38
N GLU A 130 3.25 10.30 16.15
CA GLU A 130 4.01 10.13 14.89
C GLU A 130 3.09 10.04 13.66
N TYR A 131 1.92 9.40 13.77
CA TYR A 131 0.92 9.39 12.69
C TYR A 131 0.42 10.80 12.37
N VAL A 132 0.18 11.62 13.39
CA VAL A 132 -0.25 13.02 13.23
C VAL A 132 0.87 13.88 12.65
N GLU A 133 2.10 13.72 13.10
CA GLU A 133 3.26 14.45 12.58
C GLU A 133 3.53 14.10 11.11
N ALA A 134 3.22 12.88 10.69
CA ALA A 134 3.31 12.43 9.31
C ALA A 134 2.10 12.82 8.43
N GLU A 135 1.16 13.67 8.87
CA GLU A 135 -0.04 14.11 8.11
C GLU A 135 0.25 14.49 6.65
N ALA A 136 1.30 15.28 6.41
CA ALA A 136 1.69 15.71 5.07
C ALA A 136 2.07 14.53 4.16
N VAL A 137 2.69 13.49 4.73
CA VAL A 137 3.09 12.26 4.01
C VAL A 137 1.85 11.48 3.58
N TRP A 138 0.85 11.36 4.45
CA TRP A 138 -0.39 10.66 4.14
C TRP A 138 -1.20 11.37 3.04
N HIS A 139 -1.23 12.70 3.06
CA HIS A 139 -1.79 13.47 1.95
C HIS A 139 -1.04 13.23 0.65
N GLN A 140 0.29 13.26 0.68
CA GLN A 140 1.11 13.00 -0.50
C GLN A 140 0.87 11.60 -1.09
N PHE A 141 0.80 10.57 -0.23
CA PHE A 141 0.43 9.21 -0.65
C PHE A 141 -0.96 9.12 -1.25
N ARG A 142 -1.94 9.86 -0.72
CA ARG A 142 -3.29 9.90 -1.26
C ARG A 142 -3.30 10.47 -2.68
N GLU A 143 -2.61 11.59 -2.90
CA GLU A 143 -2.50 12.20 -4.24
C GLU A 143 -1.83 11.22 -5.23
N TRP A 144 -0.74 10.57 -4.83
CA TRP A 144 -0.13 9.53 -5.66
C TRP A 144 -1.04 8.33 -5.91
N ALA A 145 -1.82 7.90 -4.91
CA ALA A 145 -2.76 6.80 -5.10
C ALA A 145 -3.83 7.16 -6.15
N VAL A 146 -4.24 8.43 -6.25
CA VAL A 146 -5.12 8.92 -7.31
C VAL A 146 -4.39 8.94 -8.66
N ASP A 147 -3.20 9.53 -8.73
CA ASP A 147 -2.42 9.67 -9.97
C ASP A 147 -2.09 8.32 -10.62
N TYR A 148 -1.86 7.30 -9.80
CA TYR A 148 -1.48 5.96 -10.23
C TYR A 148 -2.61 4.92 -10.12
N ASP A 149 -3.85 5.33 -9.83
CA ASP A 149 -5.03 4.45 -9.79
C ASP A 149 -4.89 3.27 -8.79
N PHE A 150 -4.33 3.55 -7.62
CA PHE A 150 -4.18 2.58 -6.51
C PHE A 150 -5.36 2.67 -5.54
N GLU A 151 -6.54 2.19 -5.96
CA GLU A 151 -7.81 2.29 -5.21
C GLU A 151 -7.72 1.82 -3.74
N ASP A 152 -7.05 0.68 -3.50
CA ASP A 152 -6.89 0.13 -2.14
C ASP A 152 -6.05 1.07 -1.25
N ILE A 153 -4.97 1.63 -1.80
CA ILE A 153 -4.09 2.57 -1.08
C ILE A 153 -4.86 3.86 -0.81
N PHE A 154 -5.62 4.36 -1.78
CA PHE A 154 -6.44 5.55 -1.61
C PHE A 154 -7.44 5.40 -0.45
N THR A 155 -8.09 4.24 -0.36
CA THR A 155 -9.02 3.92 0.73
C THR A 155 -8.32 3.87 2.08
N ASP A 156 -7.16 3.21 2.17
CA ASP A 156 -6.32 3.17 3.38
C ASP A 156 -5.92 4.60 3.82
N MET A 157 -5.52 5.46 2.88
CA MET A 157 -5.13 6.84 3.18
C MET A 157 -6.29 7.68 3.72
N ILE A 158 -7.49 7.54 3.17
CA ILE A 158 -8.68 8.22 3.70
C ILE A 158 -8.92 7.82 5.15
N TYR A 159 -8.80 6.52 5.46
CA TYR A 159 -9.02 6.02 6.81
C TYR A 159 -8.01 6.60 7.81
N ILE A 160 -6.72 6.64 7.44
CA ILE A 160 -5.64 7.20 8.27
C ILE A 160 -5.82 8.71 8.44
N LEU A 161 -6.12 9.45 7.38
CA LEU A 161 -6.36 10.89 7.48
C LEU A 161 -7.55 11.21 8.37
N HIS A 162 -8.64 10.44 8.26
CA HIS A 162 -9.79 10.59 9.14
C HIS A 162 -9.44 10.28 10.60
N PHE A 163 -8.56 9.29 10.85
CA PHE A 163 -8.02 9.04 12.20
C PHE A 163 -7.23 10.24 12.74
N ILE A 164 -6.33 10.80 11.93
CA ILE A 164 -5.52 11.97 12.31
C ILE A 164 -6.42 13.16 12.66
N TYR A 165 -7.46 13.42 11.87
CA TYR A 165 -8.41 14.48 12.16
C TYR A 165 -9.13 14.29 13.51
N ASP A 166 -9.54 13.06 13.84
CA ASP A 166 -10.15 12.77 15.15
C ASP A 166 -9.20 13.07 16.31
N VAL A 167 -7.93 12.69 16.16
CA VAL A 167 -6.88 12.94 17.17
C VAL A 167 -6.64 14.44 17.33
N LYS A 168 -6.45 15.18 16.24
CA LYS A 168 -6.23 16.63 16.26
C LYS A 168 -7.41 17.36 16.90
N LEU A 169 -8.64 17.04 16.51
CA LEU A 169 -9.86 17.63 17.07
C LEU A 169 -9.98 17.40 18.58
N PHE A 170 -9.60 16.20 19.06
CA PHE A 170 -9.56 15.92 20.49
C PHE A 170 -8.51 16.77 21.22
N LYS A 171 -7.29 16.83 20.67
CA LYS A 171 -6.15 17.55 21.27
C LYS A 171 -6.36 19.05 21.35
N GLU A 172 -7.00 19.65 20.34
CA GLU A 172 -7.39 21.06 20.32
C GLU A 172 -8.31 21.44 21.50
N LYS A 173 -9.17 20.51 21.93
CA LYS A 173 -10.14 20.74 23.02
C LYS A 173 -9.64 20.26 24.38
N ASN A 174 -8.57 19.47 24.43
CA ASN A 174 -8.10 18.76 25.62
C ASN A 174 -6.58 18.80 25.73
N TYR A 175 -6.01 19.99 25.93
CA TYR A 175 -4.57 20.17 26.13
C TYR A 175 -4.02 19.26 27.24
N GLY A 176 -2.93 18.55 26.93
CA GLY A 176 -2.21 17.68 27.88
C GLY A 176 -2.86 16.33 28.17
N ARG A 177 -4.06 16.02 27.63
CA ARG A 177 -4.67 14.69 27.76
C ARG A 177 -4.21 13.75 26.65
N LEU A 178 -4.01 12.48 26.98
CA LEU A 178 -3.69 11.45 26.00
C LEU A 178 -4.98 11.01 25.27
N PHE A 179 -4.92 10.93 23.94
CA PHE A 179 -6.04 10.51 23.12
C PHE A 179 -6.42 9.06 23.41
N VAL A 180 -5.44 8.20 23.66
CA VAL A 180 -5.65 6.78 23.94
C VAL A 180 -6.60 6.52 25.12
N HIS A 181 -6.58 7.35 26.17
CA HIS A 181 -7.50 7.23 27.31
C HIS A 181 -8.93 7.66 26.97
N GLU A 182 -9.11 8.54 26.00
CA GLU A 182 -10.45 8.85 25.48
C GLU A 182 -10.94 7.74 24.55
N ALA A 183 -10.04 7.17 23.76
CA ALA A 183 -10.33 6.01 22.91
C ALA A 183 -10.75 4.79 23.73
N GLU A 184 -10.08 4.50 24.85
CA GLU A 184 -10.42 3.38 25.74
C GLU A 184 -11.88 3.43 26.22
N LYS A 185 -12.41 4.62 26.49
CA LYS A 185 -13.80 4.81 26.93
C LYS A 185 -14.83 4.58 25.83
N ARG A 186 -14.39 4.52 24.57
CA ARG A 186 -15.24 4.47 23.37
C ARG A 186 -14.79 3.31 22.49
N PRO A 187 -15.44 2.12 22.58
CA PRO A 187 -14.98 0.91 21.89
C PRO A 187 -14.66 1.09 20.40
N GLN A 188 -15.50 1.82 19.66
CA GLN A 188 -15.29 2.11 18.23
C GLN A 188 -14.02 2.94 17.96
N LEU A 189 -13.67 3.86 18.86
CA LEU A 189 -12.49 4.69 18.73
C LEU A 189 -11.24 3.89 19.07
N MET A 190 -11.31 3.02 20.09
CA MET A 190 -10.21 2.10 20.41
C MET A 190 -9.97 1.08 19.29
N GLU A 191 -11.04 0.58 18.67
CA GLU A 191 -10.94 -0.29 17.49
C GLU A 191 -10.20 0.41 16.34
N LYS A 192 -10.53 1.69 16.09
CA LYS A 192 -9.84 2.50 15.10
C LYS A 192 -8.35 2.71 15.43
N VAL A 193 -8.02 3.00 16.69
CA VAL A 193 -6.62 3.09 17.16
C VAL A 193 -5.88 1.78 16.89
N ASN A 194 -6.43 0.65 17.35
CA ASN A 194 -5.81 -0.67 17.18
C ASN A 194 -5.63 -1.01 15.71
N LYS A 195 -6.62 -0.69 14.87
CA LYS A 195 -6.57 -0.91 13.43
C LYS A 195 -5.47 -0.08 12.78
N VAL A 196 -5.40 1.22 13.01
CA VAL A 196 -4.39 2.09 12.37
C VAL A 196 -2.98 1.67 12.75
N LEU A 197 -2.73 1.47 14.04
CA LEU A 197 -1.39 1.13 14.54
C LEU A 197 -0.99 -0.30 14.11
N GLY A 198 -1.92 -1.25 14.20
CA GLY A 198 -1.69 -2.64 13.79
C GLY A 198 -1.51 -2.79 12.28
N ASP A 199 -2.39 -2.18 11.48
CA ASP A 199 -2.27 -2.18 10.01
C ASP A 199 -0.93 -1.55 9.58
N GLY A 200 -0.42 -0.55 10.32
CA GLY A 200 0.92 -0.01 10.10
C GLY A 200 2.03 -1.06 10.14
N ILE A 201 2.13 -1.80 11.24
CA ILE A 201 3.12 -2.90 11.41
C ILE A 201 2.95 -3.95 10.32
N GLN A 202 1.71 -4.34 10.05
CA GLN A 202 1.38 -5.33 9.04
C GLN A 202 1.83 -4.91 7.64
N LYS A 203 1.52 -3.67 7.21
CA LYS A 203 1.90 -3.15 5.90
C LYS A 203 3.41 -2.95 5.78
N PHE A 204 4.10 -2.60 6.88
CA PHE A 204 5.56 -2.58 6.90
C PHE A 204 6.13 -3.99 6.65
N LEU A 205 5.61 -5.01 7.31
CA LEU A 205 6.03 -6.40 7.11
C LEU A 205 5.69 -6.90 5.70
N ASP A 206 4.51 -6.57 5.16
CA ASP A 206 4.15 -6.87 3.77
C ASP A 206 5.17 -6.29 2.79
N TYR A 207 5.59 -5.05 3.03
CA TYR A 207 6.56 -4.38 2.18
C TYR A 207 7.98 -4.93 2.33
N THR A 208 8.40 -5.29 3.55
CA THR A 208 9.73 -5.91 3.74
C THR A 208 9.81 -7.30 3.12
N ILE A 209 8.71 -8.06 3.12
CA ILE A 209 8.57 -9.32 2.36
C ILE A 209 8.68 -9.04 0.85
N GLU A 210 7.92 -8.06 0.34
CA GLU A 210 7.97 -7.65 -1.07
C GLU A 210 9.40 -7.31 -1.52
N LEU A 211 10.12 -6.50 -0.72
CA LEU A 211 11.50 -6.14 -1.00
C LEU A 211 12.45 -7.34 -0.92
N LYS A 212 12.30 -8.22 0.08
CA LYS A 212 13.19 -9.38 0.22
C LYS A 212 13.01 -10.37 -0.93
N GLU A 213 11.81 -10.48 -1.49
CA GLU A 213 11.53 -11.33 -2.65
C GLU A 213 12.01 -10.70 -3.97
N GLN A 214 11.80 -9.40 -4.15
CA GLN A 214 11.94 -8.75 -5.46
C GLN A 214 13.21 -7.89 -5.60
N GLU A 215 13.64 -7.21 -4.54
CA GLU A 215 14.78 -6.28 -4.52
C GLU A 215 15.63 -6.42 -3.23
N PRO A 216 16.37 -7.54 -3.05
CA PRO A 216 17.03 -7.86 -1.77
C PRO A 216 18.06 -6.82 -1.29
N GLN A 217 18.70 -6.11 -2.21
CA GLN A 217 19.63 -5.03 -1.87
C GLN A 217 18.89 -3.86 -1.21
N MET A 218 17.74 -3.49 -1.77
CA MET A 218 16.91 -2.41 -1.25
C MET A 218 16.31 -2.78 0.11
N PHE A 219 15.94 -4.05 0.30
CA PHE A 219 15.61 -4.59 1.62
C PHE A 219 16.74 -4.37 2.62
N HIS A 220 17.97 -4.76 2.28
CA HIS A 220 19.13 -4.63 3.16
C HIS A 220 19.41 -3.17 3.51
N ASP A 221 19.40 -2.28 2.52
CA ASP A 221 19.62 -0.84 2.71
C ASP A 221 18.54 -0.21 3.59
N LEU A 222 17.27 -0.57 3.39
CA LEU A 222 16.16 -0.08 4.19
C LEU A 222 16.33 -0.50 5.65
N ILE A 223 16.49 -1.80 5.93
CA ILE A 223 16.53 -2.28 7.32
C ILE A 223 17.78 -1.78 8.06
N SER A 224 18.93 -1.67 7.37
CA SER A 224 20.15 -1.11 7.95
C SER A 224 19.95 0.33 8.42
N ASP A 225 19.29 1.17 7.61
CA ASP A 225 18.96 2.55 7.98
C ASP A 225 18.06 2.63 9.23
N TYR A 226 17.12 1.69 9.37
CA TYR A 226 16.26 1.58 10.54
C TYR A 226 17.02 1.18 11.81
N GLU A 227 17.92 0.21 11.71
CA GLU A 227 18.78 -0.19 12.84
C GLU A 227 19.70 0.94 13.30
N LEU A 228 20.36 1.62 12.36
CA LEU A 228 21.21 2.77 12.66
C LEU A 228 20.42 3.86 13.40
N SER A 229 19.19 4.12 12.97
CA SER A 229 18.35 5.16 13.60
C SER A 229 17.87 4.75 14.99
N SER A 230 17.51 3.48 15.17
CA SER A 230 17.15 2.94 16.49
C SER A 230 18.32 3.02 17.48
N GLN A 231 19.56 2.74 17.01
CA GLN A 231 20.78 2.90 17.81
C GLN A 231 21.05 4.36 18.21
N ILE A 232 20.97 5.30 17.25
CA ILE A 232 21.14 6.73 17.53
C ILE A 232 20.12 7.21 18.58
N ARG A 233 18.87 6.74 18.49
CA ARG A 233 17.81 7.08 19.45
C ARG A 233 18.12 6.52 20.85
N SER A 234 18.56 5.27 20.94
CA SER A 234 18.93 4.67 22.23
C SER A 234 20.11 5.39 22.88
N ASP A 235 21.09 5.82 22.09
CA ASP A 235 22.27 6.54 22.57
C ASP A 235 21.89 7.94 23.11
N ALA A 236 21.00 8.65 22.41
CA ALA A 236 20.47 9.94 22.86
C ALA A 236 19.70 9.82 24.20
N MET A 237 18.89 8.77 24.37
CA MET A 237 18.17 8.54 25.62
C MET A 237 19.10 8.13 26.78
N SER A 238 20.23 7.48 26.49
CA SER A 238 21.23 7.13 27.50
C SER A 238 22.05 8.33 28.00
N THR A 239 22.18 9.37 27.17
CA THR A 239 22.96 10.58 27.49
C THR A 239 22.13 11.61 28.27
N ASP A 240 20.84 11.77 27.97
CA ASP A 240 19.91 12.64 28.72
C ASP A 240 19.51 12.11 30.11
N GLY A 241 19.86 10.86 30.44
CA GLY A 241 19.68 10.26 31.78
C GLY A 241 20.78 10.58 32.79
N THR A 242 21.72 11.46 32.46
CA THR A 242 22.89 11.82 33.30
C THR A 242 22.81 13.27 33.81
N ILE A 243 21.73 13.63 34.53
CA ILE A 243 21.70 14.82 35.42
C ILE A 243 21.00 14.46 36.72
#